data_AF-A0A6H9WPW1-F1
#
_entry.id   AF-A0A6H9WPW1-F1
#
_cell.length_a   1.000
_cell.length_b   1.000
_cell.length_c   1.000
_cell.angle_alpha   90.00
_cell.angle_beta   90.00
_cell.angle_gamma   90.00
#
_symmetry.space_group_name_H-M   'P 1'
#
loop_
_entity.id
_entity.type
_entity.pdbx_description
1 polymer ?
#
loop_
_entity_poly.entity_id
_entity_poly.type
_entity_poly.pdbx_seq_one_letter_code
_entity_poly.pdbx_strand_id
1 'polypeptide(L)'
;MSIEDLAVHQRAIVDAWWEAMPRSGWVMSYITWARVVNATSRDLIAVRDDGSEVYLAFPEPLSERIAAYREALSDPEGGWPIAIEMRMDAHGSAQMRVVWNDRVWFGLHPGAPLQPNPDPTVPEVPNAEMWRLELELHPRAADRVPDWWRSLIELGDADNSVPGPLQAGQAEQTEQAGHSSADPGAASAPVPPLAVDDIDGALRAPVTLPAAHRIMVGAWGWDVVYEQVNETVVETLRGLGDEARGSLFGADDDRRRDAVDAVIDAADDRVRTELREEWFAATPIRLLREWNERHGQPDPQGLGAVDPAARFADEVVRSYPLKQAEARLNELVREVVERNLRDRLFGAGA
;
A
#
# COMPACT_ATOMS: atom_id res chain seq x y z
N MET A 1 17.72 -6.52 -21.72
CA MET A 1 17.65 -5.26 -22.49
C MET A 1 18.75 -4.33 -22.03
N SER A 2 19.36 -3.54 -22.91
CA SER A 2 20.35 -2.55 -22.48
C SER A 2 19.68 -1.28 -21.94
N ILE A 3 20.42 -0.47 -21.18
CA ILE A 3 19.93 0.83 -20.70
C ILE A 3 19.68 1.77 -21.89
N GLU A 4 20.52 1.66 -22.92
CA GLU A 4 20.41 2.41 -24.16
C GLU A 4 19.11 2.12 -24.90
N ASP A 5 18.70 0.85 -24.99
CA ASP A 5 17.42 0.46 -25.61
C ASP A 5 16.23 1.07 -24.85
N LEU A 6 16.25 1.03 -23.51
CA LEU A 6 15.19 1.63 -22.69
C LEU A 6 15.12 3.14 -22.89
N ALA A 7 16.26 3.82 -23.00
CA ALA A 7 16.33 5.26 -23.25
C ALA A 7 15.71 5.63 -24.62
N VAL A 8 15.85 4.78 -25.64
CA VAL A 8 15.19 4.99 -26.95
C VAL A 8 13.67 4.99 -26.81
N HIS A 9 13.10 4.04 -26.05
CA HIS A 9 11.67 3.99 -25.79
C HIS A 9 11.19 5.19 -24.98
N GLN A 10 11.88 5.53 -23.90
CA GLN A 10 11.56 6.68 -23.06
C GLN A 10 11.58 7.98 -23.87
N ARG A 11 12.60 8.15 -24.73
CA ARG A 11 12.69 9.32 -25.61
C ARG A 11 11.53 9.38 -26.59
N ALA A 12 11.18 8.27 -27.24
CA ALA A 12 10.07 8.22 -28.17
C ALA A 12 8.72 8.56 -27.50
N ILE A 13 8.53 8.16 -26.24
CA ILE A 13 7.35 8.54 -25.44
C ILE A 13 7.37 10.06 -25.18
N VAL A 14 8.49 10.61 -24.70
CA VAL A 14 8.60 12.05 -24.40
C VAL A 14 8.39 12.90 -25.64
N ASP A 15 8.94 12.51 -26.79
CA ASP A 15 8.75 13.24 -28.05
C ASP A 15 7.27 13.23 -28.48
N ALA A 16 6.60 12.06 -28.43
CA ALA A 16 5.17 11.96 -28.75
C ALA A 16 4.28 12.71 -27.75
N TRP A 17 4.66 12.72 -26.46
CA TRP A 17 3.97 13.48 -25.43
C TRP A 17 4.12 14.98 -25.67
N TRP A 18 5.34 15.44 -25.92
CA TRP A 18 5.63 16.84 -26.20
C TRP A 18 4.84 17.36 -27.40
N GLU A 19 4.72 16.57 -28.47
CA GLU A 19 3.90 16.90 -29.65
C GLU A 19 2.40 16.98 -29.33
N ALA A 20 1.92 16.22 -28.34
CA ALA A 20 0.53 16.25 -27.88
C ALA A 20 0.19 17.50 -27.04
N MET A 21 1.20 18.15 -26.45
CA MET A 21 1.01 19.25 -25.54
C MET A 21 0.73 20.59 -26.27
N PRO A 22 -0.09 21.48 -25.67
CA PRO A 22 -0.19 22.86 -26.15
C PRO A 22 1.18 23.53 -26.18
N ARG A 23 1.41 24.44 -27.14
CA ARG A 23 2.71 25.14 -27.27
C ARG A 23 3.05 26.05 -26.08
N SER A 24 2.07 26.46 -25.30
CA SER A 24 2.22 27.37 -24.15
C SER A 24 1.03 27.27 -23.20
N GLY A 25 1.15 27.87 -22.01
CA GLY A 25 0.05 28.01 -21.04
C GLY A 25 -0.13 26.80 -20.11
N TRP A 26 0.96 26.06 -19.87
CA TRP A 26 1.00 24.94 -18.93
C TRP A 26 2.36 24.89 -18.23
N VAL A 27 2.36 24.42 -16.98
CA VAL A 27 3.55 24.29 -16.12
C VAL A 27 3.95 22.84 -15.89
N MET A 28 2.99 21.93 -15.93
CA MET A 28 3.18 20.50 -15.68
C MET A 28 2.21 19.69 -16.51
N SER A 29 2.59 18.47 -16.85
CA SER A 29 1.70 17.48 -17.44
C SER A 29 1.89 16.14 -16.75
N TYR A 30 0.80 15.38 -16.67
CA TYR A 30 0.78 14.03 -16.14
C TYR A 30 0.19 13.08 -17.16
N ILE A 31 0.76 11.89 -17.25
CA ILE A 31 0.17 10.75 -17.94
C ILE A 31 -0.01 9.62 -16.95
N THR A 32 -1.20 9.05 -16.99
CA THR A 32 -1.47 7.72 -16.43
C THR A 32 -1.84 6.81 -17.59
N TRP A 33 -1.15 5.70 -17.74
CA TRP A 33 -1.50 4.67 -18.73
C TRP A 33 -1.46 3.31 -18.05
N ALA A 34 -2.54 2.55 -18.14
CA ALA A 34 -2.65 1.23 -17.54
C ALA A 34 -3.31 0.25 -18.51
N ARG A 35 -2.86 -1.01 -18.50
CA ARG A 35 -3.41 -2.04 -19.38
C ARG A 35 -3.45 -3.41 -18.71
N VAL A 36 -4.61 -4.05 -18.85
CA VAL A 36 -4.87 -5.44 -18.49
C VAL A 36 -5.57 -6.09 -19.68
N VAL A 37 -4.90 -7.03 -20.35
CA VAL A 37 -5.35 -7.66 -21.60
C VAL A 37 -5.72 -6.60 -22.66
N ASN A 38 -7.01 -6.39 -22.91
CA ASN A 38 -7.56 -5.43 -23.87
C ASN A 38 -8.19 -4.19 -23.21
N ALA A 39 -8.38 -4.19 -21.88
CA ALA A 39 -8.80 -3.02 -21.14
C ALA A 39 -7.60 -2.09 -20.96
N THR A 40 -7.67 -0.91 -21.58
CA THR A 40 -6.65 0.13 -21.49
C THR A 40 -7.30 1.38 -20.93
N SER A 41 -6.74 1.89 -19.83
CA SER A 41 -7.10 3.19 -19.25
C SER A 41 -5.96 4.16 -19.49
N ARG A 42 -6.28 5.37 -19.93
CA ARG A 42 -5.28 6.37 -20.29
C ARG A 42 -5.78 7.79 -20.07
N ASP A 43 -5.00 8.55 -19.31
CA ASP A 43 -5.25 9.96 -19.02
C ASP A 43 -4.03 10.79 -19.39
N LEU A 44 -4.28 11.96 -20.00
CA LEU A 44 -3.29 12.99 -20.25
C LEU A 44 -3.82 14.30 -19.67
N ILE A 45 -3.17 14.81 -18.65
CA ILE A 45 -3.58 16.01 -17.92
C ILE A 45 -2.50 17.07 -18.11
N ALA A 46 -2.91 18.31 -18.36
CA ALA A 46 -2.05 19.48 -18.33
C ALA A 46 -2.49 20.42 -17.19
N VAL A 47 -1.54 20.83 -16.35
CA VAL A 47 -1.74 21.86 -15.33
C VAL A 47 -1.35 23.20 -15.93
N ARG A 48 -2.29 24.13 -15.97
CA ARG A 48 -2.11 25.49 -16.49
C ARG A 48 -1.32 26.36 -15.50
N ASP A 49 -0.88 27.52 -15.97
CA ASP A 49 -0.16 28.52 -15.16
C ASP A 49 -0.96 29.03 -13.94
N ASP A 50 -2.29 28.94 -14.01
CA ASP A 50 -3.22 29.29 -12.93
C ASP A 50 -3.50 28.12 -11.96
N GLY A 51 -2.83 26.98 -12.16
CA GLY A 51 -2.99 25.77 -11.36
C GLY A 51 -4.18 24.90 -11.76
N SER A 52 -5.00 25.29 -12.76
CA SER A 52 -6.13 24.48 -13.20
C SER A 52 -5.69 23.27 -14.03
N GLU A 53 -6.37 22.15 -13.82
CA GLU A 53 -6.14 20.91 -14.56
C GLU A 53 -7.04 20.84 -15.80
N VAL A 54 -6.47 20.40 -16.91
CA VAL A 54 -7.18 20.20 -18.17
C VAL A 54 -6.84 18.83 -18.73
N TYR A 55 -7.88 18.04 -18.97
CA TYR A 55 -7.77 16.77 -19.67
C TYR A 55 -7.62 17.02 -21.17
N LEU A 56 -6.57 16.44 -21.74
CA LEU A 56 -6.27 16.49 -23.16
C LEU A 56 -6.63 15.15 -23.81
N ALA A 57 -6.89 15.19 -25.11
CA ALA A 57 -7.06 13.95 -25.88
C ALA A 57 -5.77 13.15 -25.86
N PHE A 58 -5.85 11.85 -25.54
CA PHE A 58 -4.71 10.95 -25.53
C PHE A 58 -4.40 10.48 -26.96
N PRO A 59 -3.29 10.88 -27.59
CA PRO A 59 -3.02 10.49 -28.98
C PRO A 59 -2.67 9.01 -29.09
N GLU A 60 -3.17 8.36 -30.13
CA GLU A 60 -2.86 6.94 -30.37
C GLU A 60 -1.35 6.66 -30.52
N PRO A 61 -0.56 7.48 -31.23
CA PRO A 61 0.89 7.25 -31.31
C PRO A 61 1.57 7.23 -29.94
N LEU A 62 1.14 8.06 -29.00
CA LEU A 62 1.67 8.07 -27.64
C LEU A 62 1.33 6.76 -26.90
N SER A 63 0.09 6.27 -27.05
CA SER A 63 -0.35 4.99 -26.49
C SER A 63 0.46 3.82 -27.06
N GLU A 64 0.71 3.81 -28.37
CA GLU A 64 1.55 2.80 -29.03
C GLU A 64 2.99 2.82 -28.52
N ARG A 65 3.59 4.01 -28.30
CA ARG A 65 4.94 4.12 -27.73
C ARG A 65 5.01 3.59 -26.30
N ILE A 66 4.01 3.90 -25.47
CA ILE A 66 3.94 3.40 -24.10
C ILE A 66 3.75 1.87 -24.10
N ALA A 67 2.91 1.34 -24.98
CA ALA A 67 2.71 -0.10 -25.13
C ALA A 67 4.01 -0.82 -25.56
N ALA A 68 4.75 -0.26 -26.51
CA ALA A 68 6.05 -0.79 -26.93
C ALA A 68 7.09 -0.74 -25.79
N TYR A 69 7.08 0.32 -24.98
CA TYR A 69 7.94 0.42 -23.80
C TYR A 69 7.58 -0.62 -22.72
N ARG A 70 6.29 -0.84 -22.49
CA ARG A 70 5.78 -1.90 -21.60
C ARG A 70 6.27 -3.29 -22.03
N GLU A 71 6.16 -3.59 -23.33
CA GLU A 71 6.65 -4.85 -23.90
C GLU A 71 8.17 -4.98 -23.74
N ALA A 72 8.90 -3.89 -23.99
CA ALA A 72 10.35 -3.83 -23.83
C ALA A 72 10.79 -4.07 -22.37
N LEU A 73 9.99 -3.61 -21.42
CA LEU A 73 10.22 -3.83 -19.99
C LEU A 73 9.85 -5.24 -19.52
N SER A 74 9.21 -6.07 -20.34
CA SER A 74 8.76 -7.40 -19.90
C SER A 74 9.89 -8.22 -19.27
N ASP A 75 9.59 -8.78 -18.10
CA ASP A 75 10.50 -9.59 -17.30
C ASP A 75 9.97 -11.02 -17.21
N PRO A 76 10.77 -12.05 -17.52
CA PRO A 76 10.32 -13.44 -17.46
C PRO A 76 9.80 -13.90 -16.09
N GLU A 77 10.24 -13.27 -15.00
CA GLU A 77 9.83 -13.60 -13.63
C GLU A 77 8.82 -12.59 -13.05
N GLY A 78 8.89 -11.32 -13.48
CA GLY A 78 8.05 -10.20 -13.04
C GLY A 78 6.79 -9.96 -13.89
N GLY A 79 6.69 -10.62 -15.05
CA GLY A 79 5.63 -10.42 -16.02
C GLY A 79 5.79 -9.11 -16.77
N TRP A 80 4.67 -8.44 -17.05
CA TRP A 80 4.67 -7.14 -17.73
C TRP A 80 4.30 -6.03 -16.75
N PRO A 81 4.81 -4.80 -16.92
CA PRO A 81 4.26 -3.66 -16.19
C PRO A 81 2.75 -3.52 -16.42
N ILE A 82 2.01 -3.18 -15.37
CA ILE A 82 0.55 -2.98 -15.45
C ILE A 82 0.22 -1.53 -15.78
N ALA A 83 0.97 -0.59 -15.20
CA ALA A 83 0.78 0.82 -15.44
C ALA A 83 2.11 1.57 -15.54
N ILE A 84 2.07 2.71 -16.23
CA ILE A 84 3.16 3.66 -16.36
C ILE A 84 2.60 5.03 -16.02
N GLU A 85 3.20 5.65 -15.00
CA GLU A 85 2.90 7.01 -14.56
C GLU A 85 4.03 7.92 -15.01
N MET A 86 3.69 9.08 -15.54
CA MET A 86 4.71 10.01 -16.04
C MET A 86 4.36 11.43 -15.65
N ARG A 87 5.41 12.22 -15.41
CA ARG A 87 5.31 13.66 -15.15
C ARG A 87 6.29 14.39 -16.07
N MET A 88 5.85 15.46 -16.73
CA MET A 88 6.71 16.29 -17.56
C MET A 88 6.48 17.78 -17.25
N ASP A 89 7.56 18.53 -17.08
CA ASP A 89 7.47 19.99 -16.93
C ASP A 89 7.43 20.72 -18.29
N ALA A 90 7.15 22.02 -18.24
CA ALA A 90 7.12 22.89 -19.42
C ALA A 90 8.48 23.08 -20.13
N HIS A 91 9.55 22.47 -19.63
CA HIS A 91 10.88 22.45 -20.24
C HIS A 91 11.21 21.10 -20.90
N GLY A 92 10.30 20.12 -20.80
CA GLY A 92 10.47 18.78 -21.36
C GLY A 92 11.26 17.85 -20.46
N SER A 93 11.49 18.21 -19.20
CA SER A 93 12.05 17.29 -18.21
C SER A 93 10.97 16.31 -17.78
N ALA A 94 11.17 15.03 -18.10
CA ALA A 94 10.21 13.98 -17.83
C ALA A 94 10.73 12.99 -16.77
N GLN A 95 9.83 12.58 -15.90
CA GLN A 95 10.02 11.50 -14.93
C GLN A 95 9.00 10.40 -15.26
N MET A 96 9.45 9.16 -15.21
CA MET A 96 8.61 7.99 -15.47
C MET A 96 8.71 7.03 -14.30
N ARG A 97 7.56 6.47 -13.93
CA ARG A 97 7.43 5.42 -12.94
C ARG A 97 6.71 4.25 -13.57
N VAL A 98 7.28 3.06 -13.37
CA VAL A 98 6.73 1.79 -13.86
C VAL A 98 6.09 1.07 -12.69
N VAL A 99 4.82 0.70 -12.83
CA VAL A 99 4.04 0.02 -11.80
C VAL A 99 3.83 -1.43 -12.21
N TRP A 100 4.26 -2.34 -11.34
CA TRP A 100 4.27 -3.77 -11.62
C TRP A 100 3.12 -4.53 -10.96
N ASN A 101 2.72 -4.16 -9.74
CA ASN A 101 1.80 -4.96 -8.93
C ASN A 101 1.28 -4.22 -7.67
N ASP A 102 2.12 -3.41 -7.03
CA ASP A 102 1.92 -2.89 -5.66
C ASP A 102 0.85 -1.81 -5.50
N ARG A 103 0.35 -1.20 -6.60
CA ARG A 103 -0.52 -0.02 -6.52
C ARG A 103 -1.64 0.05 -7.56
N VAL A 104 -1.98 -1.04 -8.23
CA VAL A 104 -3.05 -1.01 -9.21
C VAL A 104 -4.35 -1.47 -8.57
N TRP A 105 -5.32 -0.56 -8.44
CA TRP A 105 -6.65 -0.87 -7.91
C TRP A 105 -7.73 -0.22 -8.79
N PHE A 106 -8.40 -1.03 -9.62
CA PHE A 106 -9.44 -0.57 -10.54
C PHE A 106 -10.84 -0.54 -9.91
N GLY A 107 -10.94 -0.07 -8.67
CA GLY A 107 -12.22 0.12 -7.99
C GLY A 107 -12.81 1.51 -8.26
N LEU A 108 -14.14 1.62 -8.29
CA LEU A 108 -14.90 2.88 -8.29
C LEU A 108 -14.85 3.58 -6.91
N HIS A 109 -13.65 3.70 -6.31
CA HIS A 109 -13.43 4.41 -5.05
C HIS A 109 -12.48 5.58 -5.24
N PRO A 110 -12.96 6.80 -5.04
CA PRO A 110 -12.12 7.92 -5.36
C PRO A 110 -10.94 8.08 -4.42
N GLY A 111 -9.79 8.40 -5.01
CA GLY A 111 -8.48 8.38 -4.35
C GLY A 111 -7.70 7.06 -4.47
N ALA A 112 -8.16 6.06 -5.24
CA ALA A 112 -7.32 4.91 -5.56
C ALA A 112 -6.10 5.35 -6.40
N PRO A 113 -4.90 4.81 -6.17
CA PRO A 113 -3.67 5.24 -6.84
C PRO A 113 -3.74 5.15 -8.37
N LEU A 114 -4.66 4.36 -8.93
CA LEU A 114 -4.96 4.28 -10.36
C LEU A 114 -6.48 4.07 -10.54
N GLN A 115 -7.27 5.12 -10.34
CA GLN A 115 -8.69 5.08 -10.69
C GLN A 115 -8.88 5.25 -12.20
N PRO A 116 -9.49 4.28 -12.90
CA PRO A 116 -10.09 4.59 -14.19
C PRO A 116 -11.28 5.52 -13.96
N ASN A 117 -11.71 6.20 -15.03
CA ASN A 117 -12.87 7.09 -15.00
C ASN A 117 -14.04 6.46 -14.21
N PRO A 118 -14.56 7.13 -13.16
CA PRO A 118 -15.61 6.58 -12.31
C PRO A 118 -16.96 6.40 -13.02
N ASP A 119 -17.09 6.83 -14.28
CA ASP A 119 -18.26 6.61 -15.12
C ASP A 119 -18.39 5.11 -15.49
N PRO A 120 -19.38 4.38 -14.93
CA PRO A 120 -19.57 2.95 -15.16
C PRO A 120 -20.02 2.61 -16.60
N THR A 121 -20.25 3.61 -17.44
CA THR A 121 -20.52 3.42 -18.87
C THR A 121 -19.26 3.36 -19.72
N VAL A 122 -18.09 3.64 -19.13
CA VAL A 122 -16.79 3.63 -19.82
C VAL A 122 -16.20 2.21 -19.80
N PRO A 123 -15.96 1.59 -20.97
CA PRO A 123 -15.53 0.18 -21.10
C PRO A 123 -14.08 -0.11 -20.68
N GLU A 124 -13.45 0.76 -19.89
CA GLU A 124 -11.99 0.75 -19.64
C GLU A 124 -11.56 0.05 -18.34
N VAL A 125 -12.51 -0.42 -17.52
CA VAL A 125 -12.22 -1.10 -16.24
C VAL A 125 -12.07 -2.62 -16.44
N PRO A 126 -10.92 -3.24 -16.09
CA PRO A 126 -10.73 -4.68 -16.21
C PRO A 126 -11.64 -5.45 -15.24
N ASN A 127 -12.27 -6.54 -15.72
CA ASN A 127 -13.03 -7.47 -14.86
C ASN A 127 -12.14 -8.60 -14.31
N ALA A 128 -12.68 -9.44 -13.41
CA ALA A 128 -11.93 -10.54 -12.80
C ALA A 128 -11.35 -11.54 -13.83
N GLU A 129 -12.12 -11.83 -14.88
CA GLU A 129 -11.67 -12.71 -15.97
C GLU A 129 -10.50 -12.12 -16.76
N MET A 130 -10.52 -10.81 -17.05
CA MET A 130 -9.39 -10.13 -17.68
C MET A 130 -8.14 -10.18 -16.81
N TRP A 131 -8.28 -10.04 -15.49
CA TRP A 131 -7.16 -10.17 -14.57
C TRP A 131 -6.59 -11.60 -14.51
N ARG A 132 -7.45 -12.61 -14.58
CA ARG A 132 -7.04 -14.01 -14.69
C ARG A 132 -6.27 -14.24 -15.99
N LEU A 133 -6.84 -13.81 -17.12
CA LEU A 133 -6.24 -13.89 -18.45
C LEU A 133 -4.90 -13.14 -18.53
N GLU A 134 -4.76 -11.99 -17.86
CA GLU A 134 -3.51 -11.24 -17.81
C GLU A 134 -2.37 -12.07 -17.22
N LEU A 135 -2.62 -12.88 -16.18
CA LEU A 135 -1.60 -13.79 -15.63
C LEU A 135 -1.32 -14.99 -16.53
N GLU A 136 -2.31 -15.46 -17.29
CA GLU A 136 -2.10 -16.51 -18.28
C GLU A 136 -1.23 -16.03 -19.45
N LEU A 137 -1.51 -14.82 -19.96
CA LEU A 137 -0.78 -14.20 -21.05
C LEU A 137 0.60 -13.69 -20.62
N HIS A 138 0.69 -13.18 -19.40
CA HIS A 138 1.90 -12.58 -18.84
C HIS A 138 2.18 -13.16 -17.43
N PRO A 139 2.69 -14.41 -17.36
CA PRO A 139 2.96 -15.08 -16.10
C PRO A 139 3.91 -14.32 -15.18
N ARG A 140 3.71 -14.48 -13.87
CA ARG A 140 4.49 -13.83 -12.80
C ARG A 140 4.85 -14.87 -11.75
N ALA A 141 5.97 -14.66 -11.07
CA ALA A 141 6.29 -15.41 -9.86
C ALA A 141 5.18 -15.21 -8.80
N ALA A 142 4.83 -16.28 -8.07
CA ALA A 142 3.67 -16.29 -7.17
C ALA A 142 3.78 -15.25 -6.04
N ASP A 143 4.99 -14.99 -5.56
CA ASP A 143 5.32 -13.96 -4.56
C ASP A 143 5.19 -12.52 -5.09
N ARG A 144 5.12 -12.35 -6.42
CA ARG A 144 4.91 -11.05 -7.08
C ARG A 144 3.46 -10.78 -7.44
N VAL A 145 2.55 -11.73 -7.23
CA VAL A 145 1.10 -11.53 -7.42
C VAL A 145 0.49 -11.06 -6.10
N PRO A 146 -0.06 -9.83 -6.02
CA PRO A 146 -0.71 -9.32 -4.82
C PRO A 146 -1.86 -10.22 -4.36
N ASP A 147 -2.13 -10.24 -3.05
CA ASP A 147 -3.19 -11.04 -2.45
C ASP A 147 -4.55 -10.79 -3.12
N TRP A 148 -4.92 -9.52 -3.35
CA TRP A 148 -6.19 -9.16 -4.00
C TRP A 148 -6.33 -9.77 -5.40
N TRP A 149 -5.25 -9.83 -6.17
CA TRP A 149 -5.26 -10.39 -7.52
C TRP A 149 -5.38 -11.92 -7.45
N ARG A 150 -4.68 -12.57 -6.49
CA ARG A 150 -4.86 -14.01 -6.21
C ARG A 150 -6.30 -14.34 -5.82
N SER A 151 -6.92 -13.56 -4.94
CA SER A 151 -8.30 -13.77 -4.51
C SER A 151 -9.32 -13.63 -5.65
N LEU A 152 -9.09 -12.73 -6.62
CA LEU A 152 -9.96 -12.62 -7.81
C LEU A 152 -9.96 -13.90 -8.67
N ILE A 153 -8.80 -14.57 -8.78
CA ILE A 153 -8.66 -15.82 -9.53
C ILE A 153 -9.39 -16.95 -8.79
N GLU A 154 -9.16 -17.06 -7.48
CA GLU A 154 -9.76 -18.09 -6.64
C GLU A 154 -11.29 -17.97 -6.56
N LEU A 155 -11.83 -16.74 -6.58
CA LEU A 155 -13.28 -16.49 -6.62
C LEU A 155 -13.88 -16.76 -8.00
N GLY A 156 -13.15 -16.52 -9.09
CA GLY A 156 -13.61 -16.78 -10.46
C GLY A 156 -13.80 -18.27 -10.77
N ASP A 157 -13.03 -19.14 -10.13
CA ASP A 157 -13.17 -20.60 -10.27
C ASP A 157 -14.40 -21.15 -9.52
N ALA A 158 -14.88 -20.44 -8.48
CA ALA A 158 -16.05 -20.84 -7.72
C ALA A 158 -17.38 -20.62 -8.48
N ASP A 159 -17.47 -19.58 -9.32
CA ASP A 159 -18.71 -19.19 -10.02
C ASP A 159 -18.94 -19.92 -11.35
N ASN A 160 -17.90 -20.54 -11.93
CA ASN A 160 -18.04 -21.41 -13.12
C ASN A 160 -18.33 -22.88 -12.77
N SER A 161 -18.40 -23.22 -11.49
CA SER A 161 -18.81 -24.53 -11.00
C SER A 161 -20.33 -24.60 -10.89
N VAL A 162 -21.04 -24.63 -12.03
CA VAL A 162 -22.47 -25.02 -12.03
C VAL A 162 -22.58 -26.43 -11.45
N PRO A 163 -23.27 -26.66 -10.31
CA PRO A 163 -23.47 -28.00 -9.81
C PRO A 163 -24.43 -28.72 -10.76
N GLY A 164 -23.90 -29.66 -11.54
CA GLY A 164 -24.74 -30.69 -12.16
C GLY A 164 -25.53 -31.43 -11.07
N PRO A 165 -26.76 -31.88 -11.35
CA PRO A 165 -27.60 -32.50 -10.33
C PRO A 165 -26.93 -33.76 -9.77
N LEU A 166 -26.74 -33.73 -8.45
CA LEU A 166 -26.35 -34.80 -7.53
C LEU A 166 -26.68 -36.21 -8.05
N GLN A 167 -25.65 -36.98 -8.43
CA GLN A 167 -25.70 -38.43 -8.31
C GLN A 167 -25.05 -38.82 -6.99
N ALA A 168 -25.90 -39.28 -6.08
CA ALA A 168 -25.52 -39.92 -4.85
C ALA A 168 -24.89 -41.30 -5.15
N GLY A 169 -23.75 -41.55 -4.53
CA GLY A 169 -23.20 -42.90 -4.36
C GLY A 169 -21.80 -43.06 -4.93
N GLN A 170 -20.79 -42.98 -4.07
CA GLN A 170 -20.04 -44.17 -3.65
C GLN A 170 -18.89 -43.75 -2.72
N ALA A 171 -18.97 -44.24 -1.49
CA ALA A 171 -17.84 -44.38 -0.61
C ALA A 171 -17.03 -45.60 -1.08
N GLU A 172 -15.71 -45.49 -1.17
CA GLU A 172 -14.78 -46.57 -0.80
C GLU A 172 -13.32 -46.06 -0.78
N GLN A 173 -12.78 -46.06 0.44
CA GLN A 173 -11.45 -46.46 0.89
C GLN A 173 -10.26 -46.41 -0.09
N THR A 174 -9.17 -45.76 0.35
CA THR A 174 -7.85 -46.41 0.32
C THR A 174 -7.02 -45.97 1.53
N GLU A 175 -6.60 -46.97 2.31
CA GLU A 175 -5.68 -46.89 3.45
C GLU A 175 -4.20 -47.03 3.03
N GLN A 176 -3.31 -46.52 3.90
CA GLN A 176 -1.93 -46.98 4.20
C GLN A 176 -0.85 -46.82 3.11
N ALA A 177 0.44 -46.54 3.36
CA ALA A 177 1.33 -46.30 4.51
C ALA A 177 2.59 -45.57 3.89
N GLY A 178 3.56 -44.95 4.55
CA GLY A 178 4.00 -44.89 5.94
C GLY A 178 5.40 -44.23 6.00
N HIS A 179 5.85 -43.95 7.23
CA HIS A 179 7.24 -43.84 7.71
C HIS A 179 8.12 -42.67 7.21
N SER A 180 8.43 -41.72 8.10
CA SER A 180 9.76 -41.68 8.71
C SER A 180 9.83 -40.68 9.86
N SER A 181 10.22 -41.20 11.02
CA SER A 181 10.56 -40.52 12.25
C SER A 181 12.05 -40.13 12.24
N ALA A 182 12.36 -38.85 12.53
CA ALA A 182 13.66 -38.47 13.10
C ALA A 182 13.46 -37.32 14.09
N ASP A 183 13.94 -37.57 15.30
CA ASP A 183 13.77 -36.83 16.56
C ASP A 183 14.77 -35.65 16.67
N PRO A 184 14.77 -34.84 17.76
CA PRO A 184 14.90 -33.40 17.71
C PRO A 184 16.25 -32.95 18.31
N GLY A 185 16.74 -31.77 17.96
CA GLY A 185 18.05 -31.35 18.46
C GLY A 185 18.24 -29.85 18.44
N ALA A 186 18.21 -29.27 19.63
CA ALA A 186 18.55 -27.89 19.96
C ALA A 186 17.54 -26.83 19.51
N ALA A 187 16.40 -26.81 20.20
CA ALA A 187 15.76 -25.54 20.54
C ALA A 187 16.82 -24.72 21.31
N SER A 188 17.44 -23.77 20.62
CA SER A 188 18.13 -22.68 21.31
C SER A 188 17.09 -22.04 22.22
N ALA A 189 17.32 -22.11 23.53
CA ALA A 189 16.52 -21.36 24.47
C ALA A 189 16.46 -19.91 23.96
N PRO A 190 15.28 -19.28 23.86
CA PRO A 190 15.20 -17.87 23.51
C PRO A 190 16.07 -17.14 24.54
N VAL A 191 17.17 -16.55 24.05
CA VAL A 191 17.95 -15.62 24.86
C VAL A 191 16.94 -14.57 25.32
N PRO A 192 16.71 -14.40 26.63
CA PRO A 192 15.82 -13.36 27.11
C PRO A 192 16.33 -12.06 26.49
N PRO A 193 15.46 -11.26 25.85
CA PRO A 193 15.93 -10.04 25.23
C PRO A 193 16.61 -9.22 26.33
N LEU A 194 17.86 -8.82 26.08
CA LEU A 194 18.59 -7.95 27.00
C LEU A 194 17.74 -6.70 27.17
N ALA A 195 17.17 -6.52 28.36
CA ALA A 195 16.55 -5.26 28.72
C ALA A 195 17.57 -4.16 28.42
N VAL A 196 17.11 -3.11 27.75
CA VAL A 196 18.02 -2.08 27.31
C VAL A 196 18.30 -1.19 28.51
N ASP A 197 19.54 -1.22 29.01
CA ASP A 197 19.94 -0.50 30.22
C ASP A 197 20.11 1.02 30.00
N ASP A 198 20.06 1.51 28.75
CA ASP A 198 20.21 2.92 28.42
C ASP A 198 19.40 3.38 27.17
N ILE A 199 19.33 4.71 27.00
CA ILE A 199 18.60 5.33 25.89
C ILE A 199 19.22 5.01 24.52
N ASP A 200 20.54 4.87 24.44
CA ASP A 200 21.24 4.66 23.17
C ASP A 200 20.99 3.27 22.59
N GLY A 201 20.82 2.27 23.46
CA GLY A 201 20.38 0.94 23.06
C GLY A 201 18.91 0.94 22.62
N ALA A 202 18.05 1.74 23.27
CA ALA A 202 16.62 1.80 22.94
C ALA A 202 16.41 2.46 21.58
N LEU A 203 17.25 3.45 21.24
CA LEU A 203 17.27 4.07 19.92
C LEU A 203 17.77 3.13 18.82
N ARG A 204 18.68 2.20 19.14
CA ARG A 204 19.24 1.22 18.19
C ARG A 204 18.40 -0.04 18.02
N ALA A 205 17.45 -0.30 18.92
CA ALA A 205 16.57 -1.46 18.84
C ALA A 205 15.73 -1.43 17.54
N PRO A 206 15.47 -2.60 16.93
CA PRO A 206 14.71 -2.71 15.70
C PRO A 206 13.23 -2.37 15.93
N VAL A 207 12.54 -1.95 14.87
CA VAL A 207 11.08 -1.80 14.87
C VAL A 207 10.44 -3.16 15.08
N THR A 208 9.49 -3.22 16.00
CA THR A 208 8.65 -4.39 16.20
C THR A 208 7.20 -4.04 15.92
N LEU A 209 6.51 -4.97 15.25
CA LEU A 209 5.09 -4.85 14.93
C LEU A 209 4.29 -5.87 15.75
N PRO A 210 3.11 -5.48 16.28
CA PRO A 210 2.16 -6.44 16.84
C PRO A 210 1.83 -7.54 15.84
N ALA A 211 1.47 -8.74 16.31
CA ALA A 211 1.21 -9.88 15.43
C ALA A 211 0.13 -9.60 14.37
N ALA A 212 -0.94 -8.91 14.75
CA ALA A 212 -2.00 -8.48 13.83
C ALA A 212 -1.51 -7.48 12.76
N HIS A 213 -0.45 -6.73 13.03
CA HIS A 213 0.10 -5.78 12.07
C HIS A 213 1.07 -6.41 11.06
N ARG A 214 1.58 -7.62 11.33
CA ARG A 214 2.56 -8.27 10.43
C ARG A 214 1.96 -8.65 9.08
N ILE A 215 0.68 -8.99 9.05
CA ILE A 215 -0.07 -9.25 7.81
C ILE A 215 -0.22 -8.00 6.94
N MET A 216 -0.03 -6.81 7.51
CA MET A 216 -0.09 -5.54 6.78
C MET A 216 1.24 -5.10 6.18
N VAL A 217 2.33 -5.85 6.38
CA VAL A 217 3.63 -5.52 5.76
C VAL A 217 3.50 -5.62 4.24
N GLY A 218 3.86 -4.55 3.53
CA GLY A 218 3.65 -4.45 2.08
C GLY A 218 2.20 -4.16 1.66
N ALA A 219 1.29 -3.95 2.61
CA ALA A 219 -0.05 -3.46 2.31
C ALA A 219 -0.01 -1.96 2.00
N TRP A 220 -0.97 -1.50 1.19
CA TRP A 220 -0.96 -0.12 0.70
C TRP A 220 -0.92 0.89 1.86
N GLY A 221 0.02 1.82 1.81
CA GLY A 221 0.17 2.93 2.76
C GLY A 221 0.67 2.55 4.16
N TRP A 222 0.55 1.30 4.58
CA TRP A 222 0.92 0.86 5.92
C TRP A 222 2.42 0.90 6.18
N ASP A 223 3.26 0.66 5.18
CA ASP A 223 4.71 0.79 5.33
C ASP A 223 5.12 2.23 5.69
N VAL A 224 4.46 3.23 5.09
CA VAL A 224 4.67 4.66 5.40
C VAL A 224 4.19 4.98 6.81
N VAL A 225 3.05 4.43 7.24
CA VAL A 225 2.56 4.59 8.62
C VAL A 225 3.56 4.00 9.62
N TYR A 226 4.12 2.81 9.34
CA TYR A 226 5.11 2.18 10.21
C TYR A 226 6.43 2.92 10.26
N GLU A 227 6.88 3.46 9.13
CA GLU A 227 8.05 4.34 9.06
C GLU A 227 7.82 5.60 9.90
N GLN A 228 6.69 6.29 9.72
CA GLN A 228 6.33 7.49 10.49
C GLN A 228 6.28 7.22 12.01
N VAL A 229 5.64 6.12 12.41
CA VAL A 229 5.57 5.69 13.82
C VAL A 229 6.97 5.49 14.37
N ASN A 230 7.82 4.78 13.63
CA ASN A 230 9.19 4.51 14.07
C ASN A 230 10.02 5.79 14.22
N GLU A 231 9.99 6.67 13.22
CA GLU A 231 10.69 7.95 13.25
C GLU A 231 10.22 8.79 14.45
N THR A 232 8.92 8.89 14.64
CA THR A 232 8.32 9.65 15.75
C THR A 232 8.71 9.09 17.11
N VAL A 233 8.68 7.77 17.29
CA VAL A 233 9.12 7.11 18.54
C VAL A 233 10.59 7.42 18.83
N VAL A 234 11.45 7.28 17.81
CA VAL A 234 12.89 7.54 17.93
C VAL A 234 13.15 9.02 18.27
N GLU A 235 12.48 9.95 17.61
CA GLU A 235 12.60 11.37 17.91
C GLU A 235 12.08 11.74 19.29
N THR A 236 10.95 11.17 19.70
CA THR A 236 10.38 11.37 21.04
C THR A 236 11.38 10.92 22.11
N LEU A 237 11.98 9.73 21.95
CA LEU A 237 13.03 9.21 22.84
C LEU A 237 14.29 10.11 22.86
N ARG A 238 14.73 10.62 21.71
CA ARG A 238 15.86 11.57 21.64
C ARG A 238 15.57 12.87 22.37
N GLY A 239 14.35 13.38 22.24
CA GLY A 239 13.88 14.64 22.82
C GLY A 239 13.67 14.62 24.33
N LEU A 240 13.74 13.44 24.98
CA LEU A 240 13.58 13.34 26.42
C LEU A 240 14.68 14.08 27.18
N GLY A 241 14.28 14.91 28.14
CA GLY A 241 15.19 15.53 29.10
C GLY A 241 15.73 14.53 30.14
N ASP A 242 16.76 14.94 30.88
CA ASP A 242 17.47 14.07 31.84
C ASP A 242 16.56 13.50 32.93
N GLU A 243 15.55 14.27 33.37
CA GLU A 243 14.56 13.82 34.36
C GLU A 243 13.70 12.67 33.81
N ALA A 244 13.15 12.81 32.60
CA ALA A 244 12.34 11.77 31.96
C ALA A 244 13.16 10.51 31.68
N ARG A 245 14.41 10.67 31.23
CA ARG A 245 15.35 9.55 31.06
C ARG A 245 15.64 8.85 32.39
N GLY A 246 15.88 9.62 33.45
CA GLY A 246 16.08 9.09 34.80
C GLY A 246 14.89 8.27 35.30
N SER A 247 13.66 8.73 35.02
CA SER A 247 12.43 8.00 35.37
C SER A 247 12.24 6.72 34.55
N LEU A 248 12.56 6.73 33.25
CA LEU A 248 12.46 5.56 32.37
C LEU A 248 13.43 4.44 32.75
N PHE A 249 14.69 4.77 33.05
CA PHE A 249 15.72 3.78 33.35
C PHE A 249 15.96 3.58 34.85
N GLY A 250 15.26 4.33 35.72
CA GLY A 250 15.36 4.23 37.18
C GLY A 250 14.80 2.92 37.75
N ALA A 251 15.14 2.62 39.01
CA ALA A 251 14.76 1.35 39.68
C ALA A 251 13.32 1.32 40.26
N ASP A 252 12.56 2.41 40.14
CA ASP A 252 11.21 2.53 40.66
C ASP A 252 10.19 2.12 39.57
N ASP A 253 9.65 0.92 39.68
CA ASP A 253 8.79 0.32 38.64
C ASP A 253 7.52 1.11 38.36
N ASP A 254 6.92 1.74 39.38
CA ASP A 254 5.69 2.53 39.18
C ASP A 254 6.00 3.84 38.46
N ARG A 255 7.06 4.55 38.88
CA ARG A 255 7.52 5.76 38.16
C ARG A 255 7.95 5.45 36.73
N ARG A 256 8.57 4.29 36.52
CA ARG A 256 8.97 3.82 35.20
C ARG A 256 7.75 3.56 34.33
N ARG A 257 6.71 2.89 34.85
CA ARG A 257 5.46 2.65 34.11
C ARG A 257 4.81 3.97 33.69
N ASP A 258 4.66 4.90 34.63
CA ASP A 258 4.08 6.22 34.36
C ASP A 258 4.90 6.99 33.30
N ALA A 259 6.23 6.91 33.37
CA ALA A 259 7.11 7.53 32.38
C ALA A 259 6.97 6.89 31.00
N VAL A 260 6.83 5.56 30.90
CA VAL A 260 6.59 4.86 29.64
C VAL A 260 5.26 5.27 29.02
N ASP A 261 4.18 5.29 29.81
CA ASP A 261 2.86 5.65 29.34
C ASP A 261 2.83 7.12 28.85
N ALA A 262 3.52 8.03 29.56
CA ALA A 262 3.66 9.42 29.12
C ALA A 262 4.42 9.56 27.78
N VAL A 263 5.43 8.73 27.53
CA VAL A 263 6.18 8.74 26.26
C VAL A 263 5.34 8.13 25.13
N ILE A 264 4.56 7.08 25.42
CA ILE A 264 3.60 6.49 24.48
C ILE A 264 2.59 7.55 24.04
N ASP A 265 1.95 8.22 25.00
CA ASP A 265 0.93 9.23 24.68
C ASP A 265 1.53 10.39 23.87
N ALA A 266 2.73 10.85 24.22
CA ALA A 266 3.41 11.91 23.47
C ALA A 266 3.76 11.48 22.03
N ALA A 267 4.21 10.24 21.82
CA ALA A 267 4.51 9.72 20.51
C ALA A 267 3.23 9.48 19.68
N ASP A 268 2.18 8.90 20.29
CA ASP A 268 0.88 8.67 19.64
C ASP A 268 0.24 9.98 19.17
N ASP A 269 0.16 10.98 20.05
CA ASP A 269 -0.41 12.30 19.71
C ASP A 269 0.36 12.97 18.56
N ARG A 270 1.68 12.81 18.53
CA ARG A 270 2.52 13.36 17.47
C ARG A 270 2.31 12.65 16.13
N VAL A 271 2.35 11.31 16.10
CA VAL A 271 2.08 10.52 14.88
C VAL A 271 0.70 10.89 14.33
N ARG A 272 -0.31 10.93 15.19
CA ARG A 272 -1.69 11.24 14.78
C ARG A 272 -1.83 12.65 14.20
N THR A 273 -1.11 13.62 14.77
CA THR A 273 -1.10 15.00 14.27
C THR A 273 -0.46 15.08 12.88
N GLU A 274 0.74 14.52 12.72
CA GLU A 274 1.50 14.55 11.46
C GLU A 274 0.71 13.85 10.33
N LEU A 275 0.20 12.64 10.60
CA LEU A 275 -0.63 11.91 9.65
C LEU A 275 -1.90 12.70 9.26
N ARG A 276 -2.59 13.29 10.24
CA ARG A 276 -3.83 14.04 9.98
C ARG A 276 -3.64 15.29 9.15
N GLU A 277 -2.53 16.01 9.33
CA GLU A 277 -2.23 17.24 8.58
C GLU A 277 -1.89 16.95 7.11
N GLU A 278 -1.25 15.81 6.84
CA GLU A 278 -0.82 15.44 5.51
C GLU A 278 -1.90 14.75 4.68
N TRP A 279 -2.88 14.10 5.32
CA TRP A 279 -3.85 13.24 4.64
C TRP A 279 -5.01 13.98 3.94
N PHE A 280 -5.32 13.49 2.74
CA PHE A 280 -6.66 13.65 2.15
C PHE A 280 -7.63 12.64 2.77
N ALA A 281 -8.94 12.92 2.73
CA ALA A 281 -9.95 12.07 3.36
C ALA A 281 -9.96 10.63 2.81
N ALA A 282 -9.55 10.43 1.55
CA ALA A 282 -9.41 9.10 0.96
C ALA A 282 -8.35 8.21 1.64
N THR A 283 -7.27 8.79 2.16
CA THR A 283 -6.13 8.04 2.72
C THR A 283 -6.51 7.18 3.93
N PRO A 284 -7.09 7.73 5.02
CA PRO A 284 -7.49 6.92 6.17
C PRO A 284 -8.58 5.90 5.80
N ILE A 285 -9.53 6.27 4.94
CA ILE A 285 -10.54 5.32 4.45
C ILE A 285 -9.86 4.11 3.81
N ARG A 286 -8.87 4.34 2.95
CA ARG A 286 -8.15 3.25 2.27
C ARG A 286 -7.31 2.41 3.22
N LEU A 287 -6.56 3.03 4.14
CA LEU A 287 -5.77 2.32 5.15
C LEU A 287 -6.64 1.37 5.98
N LEU A 288 -7.82 1.82 6.39
CA LEU A 288 -8.75 1.02 7.16
C LEU A 288 -9.40 -0.10 6.35
N ARG A 289 -9.72 0.15 5.08
CA ARG A 289 -10.22 -0.90 4.17
C ARG A 289 -9.22 -2.02 3.98
N GLU A 290 -7.96 -1.66 3.73
CA GLU A 290 -6.85 -2.63 3.62
C GLU A 290 -6.72 -3.46 4.90
N TRP A 291 -6.80 -2.80 6.06
CA TRP A 291 -6.78 -3.47 7.35
C TRP A 291 -7.94 -4.48 7.47
N ASN A 292 -9.15 -4.02 7.20
CA ASN A 292 -10.37 -4.83 7.34
C ASN A 292 -10.36 -6.03 6.40
N GLU A 293 -10.02 -5.81 5.13
CA GLU A 293 -9.95 -6.86 4.10
C GLU A 293 -9.00 -7.99 4.53
N ARG A 294 -7.77 -7.65 4.93
CA ARG A 294 -6.76 -8.63 5.36
C ARG A 294 -7.15 -9.38 6.64
N HIS A 295 -7.95 -8.75 7.50
CA HIS A 295 -8.42 -9.35 8.74
C HIS A 295 -9.82 -9.99 8.63
N GLY A 296 -10.42 -10.01 7.44
CA GLY A 296 -11.78 -10.53 7.23
C GLY A 296 -12.86 -9.73 7.99
N GLN A 297 -12.63 -8.45 8.24
CA GLN A 297 -13.56 -7.54 8.92
C GLN A 297 -14.38 -6.75 7.90
N PRO A 298 -15.63 -6.38 8.22
CA PRO A 298 -16.45 -5.55 7.35
C PRO A 298 -16.03 -4.08 7.39
N ASP A 299 -16.20 -3.39 6.27
CA ASP A 299 -16.02 -1.94 6.20
C ASP A 299 -17.05 -1.18 7.05
N PRO A 300 -16.66 -0.06 7.70
CA PRO A 300 -17.61 0.86 8.28
C PRO A 300 -18.63 1.36 7.25
N GLN A 301 -19.90 1.41 7.66
CA GLN A 301 -20.97 1.89 6.80
C GLN A 301 -20.82 3.38 6.49
N GLY A 302 -21.13 3.78 5.26
CA GLY A 302 -21.18 5.19 4.86
C GLY A 302 -19.85 5.82 4.44
N LEU A 303 -18.75 5.06 4.40
CA LEU A 303 -17.46 5.58 3.90
C LEU A 303 -17.50 6.03 2.43
N GLY A 304 -18.41 5.47 1.62
CA GLY A 304 -18.59 5.86 0.21
C GLY A 304 -19.22 7.24 0.00
N ALA A 305 -19.72 7.90 1.06
CA ALA A 305 -20.33 9.23 0.97
C ALA A 305 -19.35 10.39 1.27
N VAL A 306 -18.11 10.07 1.63
CA VAL A 306 -17.08 11.06 1.96
C VAL A 306 -16.46 11.58 0.66
N ASP A 307 -16.28 12.91 0.56
CA ASP A 307 -15.51 13.48 -0.54
C ASP A 307 -14.04 13.06 -0.41
N PRO A 308 -13.53 12.22 -1.32
CA PRO A 308 -12.15 11.70 -1.33
C PRO A 308 -11.07 12.80 -1.40
N ALA A 309 -11.37 13.91 -2.08
CA ALA A 309 -10.44 14.99 -2.38
C ALA A 309 -10.42 16.06 -1.28
N ALA A 310 -11.39 16.02 -0.36
CA ALA A 310 -11.42 16.91 0.78
C ALA A 310 -10.22 16.65 1.71
N ARG A 311 -9.76 17.70 2.38
CA ARG A 311 -8.78 17.57 3.47
C ARG A 311 -9.42 16.76 4.60
N PHE A 312 -8.71 15.73 5.06
CA PHE A 312 -9.21 14.85 6.10
C PHE A 312 -9.56 15.62 7.39
N ALA A 313 -8.70 16.54 7.80
CA ALA A 313 -8.90 17.36 8.99
C ALA A 313 -10.21 18.18 8.98
N ASP A 314 -10.65 18.63 7.80
CA ASP A 314 -11.89 19.38 7.63
C ASP A 314 -13.12 18.47 7.61
N GLU A 315 -13.00 17.34 6.92
CA GLU A 315 -14.11 16.44 6.65
C GLU A 315 -14.44 15.54 7.85
N VAL A 316 -13.43 15.17 8.64
CA VAL A 316 -13.62 14.32 9.83
C VAL A 316 -14.48 14.99 10.88
N VAL A 317 -14.53 16.32 10.92
CA VAL A 317 -15.43 17.05 11.83
C VAL A 317 -16.91 16.85 11.44
N ARG A 318 -17.19 16.66 10.15
CA ARG A 318 -18.54 16.67 9.56
C ARG A 318 -19.10 15.28 9.27
N SER A 319 -18.23 14.31 8.96
CA SER A 319 -18.62 12.95 8.57
C SER A 319 -18.50 11.96 9.74
N TYR A 320 -19.63 11.42 10.20
CA TYR A 320 -19.64 10.40 11.25
C TYR A 320 -18.90 9.10 10.85
N PRO A 321 -19.07 8.55 9.64
CA PRO A 321 -18.26 7.41 9.17
C PRO A 321 -16.76 7.70 9.21
N LEU A 322 -16.36 8.92 8.85
CA LEU A 322 -14.95 9.30 8.84
C LEU A 322 -14.37 9.42 10.26
N LYS A 323 -15.17 9.85 11.25
CA LYS A 323 -14.79 9.82 12.68
C LYS A 323 -14.57 8.40 13.19
N GLN A 324 -15.42 7.46 12.77
CA GLN A 324 -15.25 6.06 13.14
C GLN A 324 -13.99 5.48 12.52
N ALA A 325 -13.71 5.82 11.26
CA ALA A 325 -12.48 5.41 10.59
C ALA A 325 -11.23 6.01 11.27
N GLU A 326 -11.27 7.30 11.61
CA GLU A 326 -10.22 7.99 12.38
C GLU A 326 -9.98 7.29 13.71
N ALA A 327 -11.04 7.05 14.49
CA ALA A 327 -10.92 6.40 15.80
C ALA A 327 -10.28 5.01 15.68
N ARG A 328 -10.71 4.22 14.69
CA ARG A 328 -10.16 2.88 14.49
C ARG A 328 -8.70 2.92 14.06
N LEU A 329 -8.32 3.82 13.15
CA LEU A 329 -6.92 3.96 12.75
C LEU A 329 -6.04 4.44 13.91
N ASN A 330 -6.55 5.35 14.74
CA ASN A 330 -5.82 5.81 15.92
C ASN A 330 -5.55 4.67 16.90
N GLU A 331 -6.52 3.77 17.12
CA GLU A 331 -6.30 2.55 17.92
C GLU A 331 -5.17 1.69 17.34
N LEU A 332 -5.21 1.46 16.02
CA LEU A 332 -4.20 0.65 15.32
C LEU A 332 -2.81 1.28 15.35
N VAL A 333 -2.72 2.60 15.16
CA VAL A 333 -1.46 3.34 15.27
C VAL A 333 -0.92 3.26 16.69
N ARG A 334 -1.78 3.46 17.69
CA ARG A 334 -1.41 3.35 19.10
C ARG A 334 -0.87 1.97 19.45
N GLU A 335 -1.50 0.89 18.97
CA GLU A 335 -1.00 -0.49 19.16
C GLU A 335 0.45 -0.64 18.66
N VAL A 336 0.79 -0.03 17.52
CA VAL A 336 2.15 -0.06 16.95
C VAL A 336 3.11 0.80 17.76
N VAL A 337 2.72 2.01 18.15
CA VAL A 337 3.52 2.91 19.02
C VAL A 337 3.85 2.21 20.33
N GLU A 338 2.84 1.67 21.02
CA GLU A 338 2.97 0.97 22.30
C GLU A 338 3.92 -0.22 22.16
N ARG A 339 3.74 -1.05 21.13
CA ARG A 339 4.57 -2.24 20.93
C ARG A 339 6.01 -1.88 20.63
N ASN A 340 6.22 -0.94 19.71
CA ASN A 340 7.55 -0.48 19.30
C ASN A 340 8.30 0.10 20.51
N LEU A 341 7.64 0.97 21.29
CA LEU A 341 8.28 1.61 22.44
C LEU A 341 8.58 0.61 23.57
N ARG A 342 7.63 -0.27 23.90
CA ARG A 342 7.85 -1.29 24.94
C ARG A 342 8.94 -2.28 24.56
N ASP A 343 8.98 -2.76 23.33
CA ASP A 343 10.04 -3.67 22.89
C ASP A 343 11.42 -2.99 22.85
N ARG A 344 11.47 -1.68 22.55
CA ARG A 344 12.72 -0.90 22.62
C ARG A 344 13.26 -0.74 24.03
N LEU A 345 12.38 -0.59 25.03
CA LEU A 345 12.78 -0.37 26.42
C LEU A 345 12.99 -1.68 27.19
N PHE A 346 12.15 -2.68 26.94
CA PHE A 346 12.08 -3.91 27.74
C PHE A 346 12.49 -5.16 26.97
N GLY A 347 12.72 -5.04 25.66
CA GLY A 347 13.02 -6.17 24.80
C GLY A 347 11.79 -6.86 24.24
N ALA A 348 11.98 -7.63 23.16
CA ALA A 348 10.89 -8.30 22.45
C ALA A 348 10.16 -9.35 23.31
N GLY A 349 8.92 -9.07 23.70
CA GLY A 349 8.06 -10.05 24.40
C GLY A 349 7.79 -9.73 25.88
N ALA A 350 8.27 -8.57 26.36
CA ALA A 350 7.59 -7.84 27.43
C ALA A 350 6.24 -7.28 26.93
#